data_AF-A0A183U0Q1-F1
#
_entry.id   AF-A0A183U0Q1-F1
#
_cell.length_a   1.000
_cell.length_b   1.000
_cell.length_c   1.000
_cell.angle_alpha   90.00
_cell.angle_beta   90.00
_cell.angle_gamma   90.00
#
_symmetry.space_group_name_H-M   'P 1'
#
loop_
_entity.id
_entity.type
_entity.pdbx_description
1 polymer ?
#
loop_
_entity_poly.entity_id
_entity_poly.type
_entity_poly.pdbx_seq_one_letter_code
_entity_poly.pdbx_strand_id
1 'polypeptide(L)'
;MLNMHGGDFYDLEKKFNKTVDPNHEKCSGLVKVAPDNADLFISQVTMSGYENMMRVLKLYKFGFDKKIVPGHTTTFSSYPAMLYSSDDFALMSSGLAVVETTYSIFNMPLFEYIRPVGQIPSWLRVKVANELASTAREWCEIFERYNSGTYNNQWVILDYKRFTPSKGLPPNELLFVLEQVPGTVVYRDLTWYLRKHTYFPSYNVPYFKNITTLSGYDKYAEKMGDWFRWDAAPRARIFERDHSKVVDIDSLTKLMRYNDYKHDEFSRCNCTPPYSAEAAISARGDLNPPDGVYPLPFMGHRNHGGLDYKVRVPHATLKQITKI
;
A
#
# COMPACT_ATOMS: atom_id res chain seq x y z
N MET A 1 18.92 -10.32 -6.47
CA MET A 1 18.84 -9.56 -5.21
C MET A 1 17.95 -8.32 -5.33
N LEU A 2 18.13 -7.43 -6.32
CA LEU A 2 17.35 -6.17 -6.42
C LEU A 2 15.83 -6.35 -6.32
N ASN A 3 15.24 -7.34 -7.01
CA ASN A 3 13.78 -7.56 -6.96
C ASN A 3 13.27 -8.05 -5.59
N MET A 4 14.14 -8.57 -4.73
CA MET A 4 13.78 -9.01 -3.37
C MET A 4 14.11 -7.96 -2.30
N HIS A 5 14.90 -6.94 -2.65
CA HIS A 5 15.44 -5.96 -1.70
C HIS A 5 14.34 -5.09 -1.08
N GLY A 6 13.46 -4.51 -1.89
CA GLY A 6 12.38 -3.66 -1.41
C GLY A 6 11.12 -4.43 -1.00
N GLY A 7 11.28 -5.57 -0.32
CA GLY A 7 10.13 -6.36 0.09
C GLY A 7 10.46 -7.69 0.74
N ASP A 8 10.73 -8.72 -0.07
CA ASP A 8 10.88 -10.10 0.43
C ASP A 8 11.98 -10.23 1.49
N PHE A 9 13.06 -9.45 1.40
CA PHE A 9 14.12 -9.45 2.40
C PHE A 9 13.68 -8.97 3.78
N TYR A 10 12.67 -8.10 3.92
CA TYR A 10 12.21 -7.64 5.24
C TYR A 10 11.75 -8.77 6.15
N ASP A 11 11.07 -9.75 5.58
CA ASP A 11 10.59 -10.92 6.30
C ASP A 11 11.67 -12.00 6.42
N LEU A 12 12.54 -12.15 5.41
CA LEU A 12 13.65 -13.12 5.46
C LEU A 12 14.72 -12.72 6.48
N GLU A 13 15.00 -11.43 6.64
CA GLU A 13 15.92 -10.94 7.67
C GLU A 13 15.43 -11.29 9.08
N LYS A 14 14.13 -11.15 9.33
CA LYS A 14 13.48 -11.59 10.57
C LYS A 14 13.53 -13.10 10.73
N LYS A 15 13.28 -13.87 9.66
CA LYS A 15 13.37 -15.34 9.66
C LYS A 15 14.77 -15.83 10.05
N PHE A 16 15.81 -15.18 9.56
CA PHE A 16 17.19 -15.59 9.77
C PHE A 16 17.89 -14.85 10.92
N ASN A 17 17.13 -14.15 11.76
CA ASN A 17 17.65 -13.40 12.91
C ASN A 17 18.80 -12.45 12.54
N LYS A 18 18.73 -11.81 11.37
CA LYS A 18 19.66 -10.72 11.02
C LYS A 18 19.44 -9.58 12.01
N THR A 19 20.52 -8.95 12.45
CA THR A 19 20.45 -7.68 13.16
C THR A 19 19.70 -6.66 12.31
N VAL A 20 18.68 -6.04 12.91
CA VAL A 20 17.72 -5.17 12.24
C VAL A 20 18.41 -3.94 11.67
N ASP A 21 18.25 -3.69 10.37
CA ASP A 21 18.56 -2.38 9.80
C ASP A 21 17.52 -1.35 10.26
N PRO A 22 17.92 -0.11 10.58
CA PRO A 22 17.03 0.90 11.17
C PRO A 22 15.86 1.35 10.26
N ASN A 23 15.86 0.93 8.99
CA ASN A 23 14.93 1.39 7.97
C ASN A 23 13.86 0.34 7.68
N HIS A 24 12.66 0.53 8.25
CA HIS A 24 11.45 -0.17 7.82
C HIS A 24 10.68 0.69 6.82
N GLU A 25 10.28 0.11 5.70
CA GLU A 25 9.40 0.77 4.73
C GLU A 25 7.97 0.88 5.25
N LYS A 26 7.28 1.95 4.83
CA LYS A 26 5.87 2.22 5.11
C LYS A 26 5.21 2.74 3.84
N CYS A 27 3.90 2.70 3.75
CA CYS A 27 3.16 3.20 2.59
C CYS A 27 1.79 3.72 3.03
N SER A 28 1.23 4.69 2.31
CA SER A 28 -0.15 5.12 2.48
C SER A 28 -0.89 4.94 1.15
N GLY A 29 -2.00 4.22 1.15
CA GLY A 29 -2.86 3.98 0.00
C GLY A 29 -4.26 4.54 0.22
N LEU A 30 -4.89 5.02 -0.85
CA LEU A 30 -6.27 5.51 -0.82
C LEU A 30 -7.00 5.20 -2.12
N VAL A 31 -8.15 4.54 -2.00
CA VAL A 31 -9.20 4.50 -3.03
C VAL A 31 -10.27 5.49 -2.64
N LYS A 32 -10.68 6.38 -3.54
CA LYS A 32 -11.68 7.44 -3.25
C LYS A 32 -12.65 7.61 -4.41
N VAL A 33 -13.94 7.55 -4.11
CA VAL A 33 -15.03 7.86 -5.04
C VAL A 33 -15.26 9.36 -5.00
N ALA A 34 -15.16 10.03 -6.15
CA ALA A 34 -15.42 11.47 -6.26
C ALA A 34 -16.92 11.78 -6.06
N PRO A 35 -17.29 13.04 -5.74
CA PRO A 35 -18.68 13.47 -5.71
C PRO A 35 -19.45 13.05 -6.97
N ASP A 36 -20.73 12.71 -6.80
CA ASP A 36 -21.64 12.25 -7.86
C ASP A 36 -21.14 11.02 -8.63
N ASN A 37 -20.20 10.27 -8.07
CA ASN A 37 -19.47 9.18 -8.74
C ASN A 37 -18.81 9.65 -10.06
N ALA A 38 -18.45 10.94 -10.16
CA ALA A 38 -17.84 11.50 -11.36
C ALA A 38 -16.51 10.82 -11.71
N ASP A 39 -15.82 10.30 -10.70
CA ASP A 39 -14.58 9.58 -10.84
C ASP A 39 -14.31 8.59 -9.70
N LEU A 40 -13.29 7.77 -9.88
CA LEU A 40 -12.79 6.82 -8.90
C LEU A 40 -11.26 6.85 -8.88
N PHE A 41 -10.71 7.46 -7.84
CA PHE A 41 -9.28 7.60 -7.66
C PHE A 41 -8.69 6.40 -6.94
N ILE A 42 -7.49 6.00 -7.36
CA ILE A 42 -6.60 5.12 -6.62
C ILE A 42 -5.24 5.78 -6.56
N SER A 43 -4.65 5.83 -5.36
CA SER A 43 -3.39 6.51 -5.12
C SER A 43 -2.57 5.83 -4.05
N GLN A 44 -1.26 6.05 -4.12
CA GLN A 44 -0.31 5.48 -3.18
C GLN A 44 0.87 6.45 -2.97
N VAL A 45 1.37 6.48 -1.74
CA VAL A 45 2.56 7.18 -1.29
C VAL A 45 3.53 6.13 -0.74
N THR A 46 4.67 5.98 -1.40
CA THR A 46 5.74 5.10 -0.92
C THR A 46 6.55 5.83 0.14
N MET A 47 6.86 5.15 1.23
CA MET A 47 7.79 5.63 2.25
C MET A 47 8.92 4.63 2.44
N SER A 48 10.13 5.12 2.25
CA SER A 48 11.35 4.35 2.42
C SER A 48 12.47 5.31 2.79
N GLY A 49 13.71 4.81 2.89
CA GLY A 49 14.87 5.67 3.05
C GLY A 49 15.09 6.57 1.83
N TYR A 50 15.57 7.80 2.07
CA TYR A 50 15.77 8.78 1.00
C TYR A 50 16.87 8.36 0.00
N GLU A 51 17.74 7.43 0.38
CA GLU A 51 18.70 6.76 -0.51
C GLU A 51 18.03 6.04 -1.68
N ASN A 52 16.75 5.66 -1.55
CA ASN A 52 16.00 4.98 -2.61
C ASN A 52 15.40 5.96 -3.64
N MET A 53 15.62 7.28 -3.56
CA MET A 53 14.99 8.26 -4.46
C MET A 53 15.50 8.27 -5.92
N MET A 54 16.28 7.27 -6.34
CA MET A 54 16.56 7.04 -7.77
C MET A 54 15.35 6.33 -8.41
N ARG A 55 14.43 7.11 -8.99
CA ARG A 55 13.13 6.61 -9.47
C ARG A 55 13.07 6.45 -10.98
N VAL A 56 12.32 5.44 -11.44
CA VAL A 56 12.03 5.20 -12.86
C VAL A 56 10.57 4.79 -13.00
N LEU A 57 9.77 5.58 -13.73
CA LEU A 57 8.46 5.15 -14.19
C LEU A 57 8.65 4.23 -15.40
N LYS A 58 8.04 3.04 -15.38
CA LYS A 58 8.23 2.04 -16.44
C LYS A 58 6.92 1.74 -17.14
N LEU A 59 7.01 1.62 -18.47
CA LEU A 59 5.97 1.05 -19.31
C LEU A 59 6.51 -0.21 -19.98
N TYR A 60 5.99 -1.36 -19.59
CA TYR A 60 6.26 -2.62 -20.26
C TYR A 60 5.10 -2.94 -21.20
N LYS A 61 5.42 -3.21 -22.46
CA LYS A 61 4.48 -3.58 -23.51
C LYS A 61 5.05 -4.75 -24.28
N PHE A 62 4.61 -5.94 -23.94
CA PHE A 62 5.06 -7.18 -24.58
C PHE A 62 4.07 -7.61 -25.67
N GLY A 63 4.58 -8.34 -26.68
CA GLY A 63 3.79 -8.90 -27.78
C GLY A 63 3.07 -10.20 -27.43
N PHE A 64 2.62 -10.37 -26.18
CA PHE A 64 1.89 -11.56 -25.76
C PHE A 64 0.49 -11.62 -26.37
N ASP A 65 -0.07 -12.83 -26.47
CA ASP A 65 -1.49 -12.99 -26.82
C ASP A 65 -2.34 -12.36 -25.72
N LYS A 66 -3.08 -11.31 -26.09
CA LYS A 66 -3.91 -10.52 -25.17
C LYS A 66 -5.04 -11.32 -24.51
N LYS A 67 -5.45 -12.44 -25.12
CA LYS A 67 -6.45 -13.34 -24.53
C LYS A 67 -5.87 -14.20 -23.41
N ILE A 68 -4.57 -14.49 -23.48
CA ILE A 68 -3.84 -15.30 -22.49
C ILE A 68 -3.23 -14.39 -21.42
N VAL A 69 -2.73 -13.22 -21.80
CA VAL A 69 -2.06 -12.24 -20.94
C VAL A 69 -2.81 -10.90 -21.03
N PRO A 70 -3.95 -10.74 -20.34
CA PRO A 70 -4.76 -9.52 -20.41
C PRO A 70 -3.99 -8.28 -19.92
N GLY A 71 -3.04 -8.45 -18.99
CA GLY A 71 -2.12 -7.43 -18.50
C GLY A 71 -0.85 -7.22 -19.34
N HIS A 72 -0.84 -7.61 -20.63
CA HIS A 72 0.33 -7.54 -21.51
C HIS A 72 0.97 -6.14 -21.65
N THR A 73 0.24 -5.07 -21.29
CA THR A 73 0.80 -3.73 -21.10
C THR A 73 0.62 -3.32 -19.64
N THR A 74 1.71 -3.00 -18.96
CA THR A 74 1.69 -2.56 -17.56
C THR A 74 2.54 -1.31 -17.40
N THR A 75 2.01 -0.30 -16.70
CA THR A 75 2.78 0.87 -16.26
C THR A 75 2.82 0.93 -14.73
N PHE A 76 3.98 1.24 -14.18
CA PHE A 76 4.21 1.18 -12.73
C PHE A 76 5.39 2.05 -12.30
N SER A 77 5.35 2.55 -11.07
CA SER A 77 6.47 3.26 -10.46
C SER A 77 7.52 2.27 -9.95
N SER A 78 8.80 2.57 -10.15
CA SER A 78 9.87 1.61 -9.92
C SER A 78 11.22 2.30 -9.70
N TYR A 79 12.28 1.48 -9.69
CA TYR A 79 13.68 1.85 -9.46
C TYR A 79 14.57 1.24 -10.56
N PRO A 80 15.80 1.72 -10.80
CA PRO A 80 16.71 1.12 -11.77
C PRO A 80 16.84 -0.41 -11.61
N ALA A 81 16.84 -1.14 -12.74
CA ALA A 81 16.99 -2.61 -12.83
C ALA A 81 15.94 -3.49 -12.12
N MET A 82 14.99 -2.92 -11.39
CA MET A 82 13.87 -3.66 -10.81
C MET A 82 12.83 -4.03 -11.88
N LEU A 83 12.21 -5.21 -11.81
CA LEU A 83 11.32 -5.72 -12.86
C LEU A 83 9.83 -5.61 -12.51
N TYR A 84 9.53 -5.09 -11.32
CA TYR A 84 8.19 -4.86 -10.81
C TYR A 84 8.12 -3.52 -10.06
N SER A 85 6.93 -3.15 -9.61
CA SER A 85 6.77 -2.04 -8.67
C SER A 85 7.24 -2.53 -7.32
N SER A 86 8.18 -1.87 -6.64
CA SER A 86 8.46 -2.20 -5.22
C SER A 86 7.80 -1.20 -4.29
N ASP A 87 6.96 -0.35 -4.85
CA ASP A 87 6.26 0.72 -4.15
C ASP A 87 5.07 0.23 -3.31
N ASP A 88 4.12 -0.61 -3.76
CA ASP A 88 3.70 -0.88 -5.16
C ASP A 88 2.58 0.06 -5.68
N PHE A 89 2.66 0.45 -6.96
CA PHE A 89 1.59 1.07 -7.74
C PHE A 89 1.69 0.62 -9.21
N ALA A 90 0.70 -0.12 -9.70
CA ALA A 90 0.67 -0.63 -11.07
C ALA A 90 -0.71 -0.46 -11.74
N LEU A 91 -0.69 -0.16 -13.04
CA LEU A 91 -1.86 -0.10 -13.91
C LEU A 91 -1.67 -1.03 -15.10
N MET A 92 -2.66 -1.87 -15.37
CA MET A 92 -2.58 -2.92 -16.39
C MET A 92 -3.59 -2.71 -17.51
N SER A 93 -3.28 -3.19 -18.73
CA SER A 93 -4.18 -3.18 -19.88
C SER A 93 -5.46 -3.98 -19.67
N SER A 94 -5.48 -4.88 -18.69
CA SER A 94 -6.67 -5.60 -18.24
C SER A 94 -7.72 -4.69 -17.56
N GLY A 95 -7.39 -3.41 -17.35
CA GLY A 95 -8.24 -2.45 -16.65
C GLY A 95 -8.13 -2.52 -15.12
N LEU A 96 -7.19 -3.31 -14.61
CA LEU A 96 -6.90 -3.40 -13.18
C LEU A 96 -5.90 -2.33 -12.76
N ALA A 97 -6.09 -1.80 -11.56
CA ALA A 97 -5.12 -0.98 -10.83
C ALA A 97 -4.83 -1.62 -9.48
N VAL A 98 -3.56 -1.71 -9.12
CA VAL A 98 -3.10 -2.43 -7.94
C VAL A 98 -2.14 -1.55 -7.16
N VAL A 99 -2.37 -1.45 -5.86
CA VAL A 99 -1.46 -0.82 -4.90
C VAL A 99 -1.33 -1.71 -3.67
N GLU A 100 -0.28 -1.53 -2.89
CA GLU A 100 -0.18 -2.18 -1.58
C GLU A 100 0.32 -1.24 -0.47
N THR A 101 0.14 -1.69 0.76
CA THR A 101 0.95 -1.22 1.89
C THR A 101 1.41 -2.39 2.75
N THR A 102 2.71 -2.42 3.07
CA THR A 102 3.35 -3.50 3.84
C THR A 102 3.03 -3.42 5.32
N TYR A 103 2.79 -4.53 6.01
CA TYR A 103 2.67 -4.53 7.47
C TYR A 103 3.65 -5.49 8.11
N SER A 104 3.95 -5.27 9.39
CA SER A 104 4.93 -6.08 10.11
C SER A 104 4.34 -7.37 10.66
N ILE A 105 5.10 -8.46 10.66
CA ILE A 105 4.76 -9.63 11.47
C ILE A 105 5.41 -9.48 12.85
N PHE A 106 4.59 -9.44 13.90
CA PHE A 106 5.03 -9.42 15.31
C PHE A 106 5.04 -10.82 15.94
N ASN A 107 4.24 -11.74 15.41
CA ASN A 107 4.23 -13.14 15.82
C ASN A 107 5.40 -13.90 15.18
N MET A 108 6.59 -13.81 15.78
CA MET A 108 7.83 -14.40 15.23
C MET A 108 7.75 -15.90 14.89
N PRO A 109 7.08 -16.77 15.67
CA PRO A 109 6.87 -18.17 15.29
C PRO A 109 6.23 -18.37 13.90
N LEU A 110 5.47 -17.40 13.38
CA LEU A 110 4.85 -17.49 12.06
C LEU A 110 5.89 -17.62 10.93
N PHE A 111 7.11 -17.11 11.13
CA PHE A 111 8.19 -17.27 10.16
C PHE A 111 8.62 -18.74 9.96
N GLU A 112 8.25 -19.67 10.84
CA GLU A 112 8.45 -21.12 10.62
C GLU A 112 7.73 -21.66 9.37
N TYR A 113 6.69 -20.98 8.89
CA TYR A 113 6.00 -21.36 7.66
C TYR A 113 6.72 -20.92 6.38
N ILE A 114 7.78 -20.12 6.46
CA ILE A 114 8.62 -19.79 5.30
C ILE A 114 9.54 -20.97 4.98
N ARG A 115 9.47 -21.48 3.75
CA ARG A 115 10.18 -22.66 3.25
C ARG A 115 10.82 -22.35 1.89
N PRO A 116 12.02 -22.89 1.59
CA PRO A 116 12.68 -22.65 0.30
C PRO A 116 12.03 -23.41 -0.87
N VAL A 117 11.24 -24.45 -0.60
CA VAL A 117 10.61 -25.31 -1.62
C VAL A 117 9.09 -25.18 -1.53
N GLY A 118 8.44 -25.10 -2.70
CA GLY A 118 6.98 -24.99 -2.80
C GLY A 118 6.44 -23.58 -2.57
N GLN A 119 7.30 -22.56 -2.57
CA GLN A 119 6.95 -21.17 -2.36
C GLN A 119 7.61 -20.29 -3.42
N ILE A 120 6.95 -19.19 -3.78
CA ILE A 120 7.42 -18.21 -4.77
C ILE A 120 7.51 -16.84 -4.11
N PRO A 121 8.65 -16.13 -4.19
CA PRO A 121 8.79 -14.77 -3.66
C PRO A 121 7.70 -13.83 -4.16
N SER A 122 7.30 -12.87 -3.32
CA SER A 122 6.16 -11.99 -3.58
C SER A 122 6.31 -11.23 -4.88
N TRP A 123 7.49 -10.65 -5.17
CA TRP A 123 7.71 -9.86 -6.39
C TRP A 123 7.34 -10.60 -7.69
N LEU A 124 7.58 -11.92 -7.73
CA LEU A 124 7.26 -12.74 -8.90
C LEU A 124 5.77 -13.06 -8.94
N ARG A 125 5.14 -13.34 -7.79
CA ARG A 125 3.69 -13.56 -7.69
C ARG A 125 2.90 -12.30 -8.10
N VAL A 126 3.34 -11.12 -7.66
CA VAL A 126 2.78 -9.82 -8.09
C VAL A 126 2.87 -9.67 -9.59
N LYS A 127 4.06 -9.87 -10.17
CA LYS A 127 4.27 -9.73 -11.62
C LYS A 127 3.34 -10.67 -12.41
N VAL A 128 3.25 -11.94 -12.01
CA VAL A 128 2.40 -12.94 -12.66
C VAL A 128 0.91 -12.58 -12.51
N ALA A 129 0.46 -12.16 -11.33
CA ALA A 129 -0.92 -11.73 -11.11
C ALA A 129 -1.28 -10.49 -11.96
N ASN A 130 -0.39 -9.50 -12.05
CA ASN A 130 -0.59 -8.31 -12.89
C ASN A 130 -0.73 -8.67 -14.37
N GLU A 131 0.06 -9.64 -14.86
CA GLU A 131 0.05 -10.03 -16.27
C GLU A 131 -1.16 -10.90 -16.64
N LEU A 132 -1.56 -11.83 -15.76
CA LEU A 132 -2.54 -12.87 -16.08
C LEU A 132 -3.97 -12.56 -15.66
N ALA A 133 -4.20 -11.68 -14.68
CA ALA A 133 -5.54 -11.42 -14.17
C ALA A 133 -6.39 -10.52 -15.07
N SER A 134 -7.61 -10.95 -15.36
CA SER A 134 -8.63 -10.13 -16.02
C SER A 134 -9.56 -9.44 -15.03
N THR A 135 -9.73 -9.98 -13.82
CA THR A 135 -10.59 -9.42 -12.77
C THR A 135 -9.84 -9.23 -11.45
N ALA A 136 -10.37 -8.39 -10.56
CA ALA A 136 -9.78 -8.18 -9.24
C ALA A 136 -9.77 -9.48 -8.39
N ARG A 137 -10.79 -10.31 -8.54
CA ARG A 137 -10.86 -11.66 -7.92
C ARG A 137 -9.78 -12.59 -8.45
N GLU A 138 -9.66 -12.71 -9.78
CA GLU A 138 -8.64 -13.56 -10.40
C GLU A 138 -7.22 -13.13 -9.98
N TRP A 139 -6.98 -11.83 -9.81
CA TRP A 139 -5.70 -11.33 -9.30
C TRP A 139 -5.39 -11.94 -7.93
N CYS A 140 -6.38 -11.97 -7.03
CA CYS A 140 -6.25 -12.58 -5.71
C CYS A 140 -5.99 -14.09 -5.78
N GLU A 141 -6.75 -14.80 -6.61
CA GLU A 141 -6.65 -16.26 -6.82
C GLU A 141 -5.31 -16.70 -7.45
N ILE A 142 -4.68 -15.82 -8.24
CA ILE A 142 -3.36 -16.06 -8.82
C ILE A 142 -2.28 -15.75 -7.78
N PHE A 143 -2.39 -14.60 -7.10
CA PHE A 143 -1.39 -14.14 -6.13
C PHE A 143 -1.27 -15.07 -4.90
N GLU A 144 -2.38 -15.67 -4.44
CA GLU A 144 -2.38 -16.53 -3.26
C GLU A 144 -1.58 -17.83 -3.43
N ARG A 145 -1.37 -18.26 -4.68
CA ARG A 145 -0.68 -19.51 -4.99
C ARG A 145 0.78 -19.42 -4.59
N TYR A 146 1.29 -20.49 -3.98
CA TYR A 146 2.68 -20.61 -3.54
C TYR A 146 3.12 -19.46 -2.63
N ASN A 147 2.21 -18.97 -1.76
CA ASN A 147 2.49 -17.95 -0.76
C ASN A 147 3.81 -18.22 -0.02
N SER A 148 4.76 -17.30 -0.16
CA SER A 148 6.08 -17.35 0.47
C SER A 148 6.12 -16.91 1.92
N GLY A 149 5.09 -16.18 2.39
CA GLY A 149 5.14 -15.50 3.69
C GLY A 149 6.15 -14.36 3.75
N THR A 150 6.60 -13.86 2.60
CA THR A 150 7.54 -12.75 2.47
C THR A 150 6.88 -11.61 1.72
N TYR A 151 7.32 -10.38 2.02
CA TYR A 151 6.70 -9.13 1.62
C TYR A 151 5.19 -9.12 1.95
N ASN A 152 4.90 -9.21 3.24
CA ASN A 152 3.55 -9.34 3.76
C ASN A 152 2.78 -8.01 3.71
N ASN A 153 1.86 -7.92 2.75
CA ASN A 153 1.20 -6.66 2.39
C ASN A 153 -0.33 -6.76 2.43
N GLN A 154 -0.98 -5.61 2.57
CA GLN A 154 -2.37 -5.41 2.18
C GLN A 154 -2.39 -4.92 0.72
N TRP A 155 -2.78 -5.80 -0.19
CA TRP A 155 -3.01 -5.50 -1.59
C TRP A 155 -4.43 -4.97 -1.80
N VAL A 156 -4.54 -3.89 -2.56
CA VAL A 156 -5.79 -3.23 -2.91
C VAL A 156 -5.92 -3.25 -4.42
N ILE A 157 -6.88 -4.03 -4.93
CA ILE A 157 -7.06 -4.31 -6.35
C ILE A 157 -8.38 -3.72 -6.82
N LEU A 158 -8.29 -2.75 -7.71
CA LEU A 158 -9.44 -2.04 -8.25
C LEU A 158 -9.67 -2.40 -9.72
N ASP A 159 -10.88 -2.82 -10.06
CA ASP A 159 -11.27 -3.15 -11.43
C ASP A 159 -12.02 -1.99 -12.09
N TYR A 160 -11.32 -1.18 -12.88
CA TYR A 160 -11.93 -0.03 -13.55
C TYR A 160 -12.95 -0.41 -14.62
N LYS A 161 -12.98 -1.66 -15.11
CA LYS A 161 -14.02 -2.13 -16.04
C LYS A 161 -15.39 -2.16 -15.38
N ARG A 162 -15.42 -2.20 -14.05
CA ARG A 162 -16.63 -2.25 -13.22
C ARG A 162 -17.14 -0.86 -12.81
N PHE A 163 -16.38 0.19 -13.11
CA PHE A 163 -16.73 1.57 -12.81
C PHE A 163 -17.24 2.29 -14.07
N THR A 164 -18.35 3.01 -13.93
CA THR A 164 -18.85 3.91 -14.98
C THR A 164 -19.07 5.29 -14.37
N PRO A 165 -18.39 6.34 -14.87
CA PRO A 165 -18.56 7.70 -14.36
C PRO A 165 -20.02 8.14 -14.30
N SER A 166 -20.36 8.87 -13.23
CA SER A 166 -21.70 9.41 -12.97
C SER A 166 -22.80 8.35 -12.84
N LYS A 167 -22.44 7.06 -12.67
CA LYS A 167 -23.35 5.98 -12.31
C LYS A 167 -23.06 5.51 -10.89
N GLY A 168 -24.07 4.93 -10.23
CA GLY A 168 -23.86 4.29 -8.93
C GLY A 168 -22.84 3.15 -9.02
N LEU A 169 -22.07 2.94 -7.95
CA LEU A 169 -21.11 1.83 -7.89
C LEU A 169 -21.85 0.49 -7.99
N PRO A 170 -21.25 -0.53 -8.67
CA PRO A 170 -21.84 -1.87 -8.74
C PRO A 170 -21.95 -2.48 -7.33
N PRO A 171 -22.82 -3.48 -7.12
CA PRO A 171 -22.99 -4.11 -5.82
C PRO A 171 -21.75 -4.90 -5.36
N ASN A 172 -20.91 -5.34 -6.31
CA ASN A 172 -19.76 -6.23 -6.11
C ASN A 172 -18.74 -6.12 -7.26
N GLU A 173 -17.60 -6.78 -7.04
CA GLU A 173 -16.50 -7.00 -7.98
C GLU A 173 -15.71 -5.75 -8.41
N LEU A 174 -15.94 -4.59 -7.77
CA LEU A 174 -15.18 -3.36 -8.06
C LEU A 174 -13.85 -3.30 -7.31
N LEU A 175 -13.85 -3.64 -6.02
CA LEU A 175 -12.69 -3.54 -5.15
C LEU A 175 -12.47 -4.85 -4.40
N PHE A 176 -11.29 -5.44 -4.56
CA PHE A 176 -10.81 -6.52 -3.70
C PHE A 176 -9.67 -6.04 -2.82
N VAL A 177 -9.66 -6.54 -1.59
CA VAL A 177 -8.52 -6.38 -0.68
C VAL A 177 -8.03 -7.77 -0.30
N LEU A 178 -6.71 -7.96 -0.40
CA LEU A 178 -6.01 -9.20 -0.07
C LEU A 178 -4.93 -8.90 0.96
N GLU A 179 -4.82 -9.76 1.97
CA GLU A 179 -3.80 -9.70 3.01
C GLU A 179 -3.12 -11.06 3.15
N GLN A 180 -1.80 -11.02 3.26
CA GLN A 180 -0.95 -12.21 3.39
C GLN A 180 -0.15 -12.19 4.69
N VAL A 181 0.00 -13.36 5.30
CA VAL A 181 1.04 -13.67 6.28
C VAL A 181 1.67 -15.02 5.92
N PRO A 182 2.80 -15.44 6.53
CA PRO A 182 3.31 -16.79 6.30
C PRO A 182 2.25 -17.86 6.55
N GLY A 183 2.00 -18.70 5.55
CA GLY A 183 1.04 -19.80 5.61
C GLY A 183 -0.43 -19.42 5.46
N THR A 184 -0.81 -18.14 5.32
CA THR A 184 -2.22 -17.74 5.19
C THR A 184 -2.40 -16.53 4.28
N VAL A 185 -3.38 -16.61 3.38
CA VAL A 185 -3.87 -15.48 2.58
C VAL A 185 -5.37 -15.33 2.82
N VAL A 186 -5.83 -14.09 2.97
CA VAL A 186 -7.25 -13.76 3.07
C VAL A 186 -7.55 -12.64 2.09
N TYR A 187 -8.55 -12.83 1.22
CA TYR A 187 -9.05 -11.75 0.37
C TYR A 187 -10.57 -11.69 0.37
N ARG A 188 -11.13 -10.49 0.22
CA ARG A 188 -12.58 -10.24 0.15
C ARG A 188 -12.89 -9.12 -0.82
N ASP A 189 -14.08 -9.20 -1.41
CA ASP A 189 -14.72 -8.09 -2.10
C ASP A 189 -15.16 -7.03 -1.08
N LEU A 190 -14.56 -5.85 -1.14
CA LEU A 190 -14.87 -4.69 -0.30
C LEU A 190 -15.58 -3.58 -1.07
N THR A 191 -16.23 -3.90 -2.20
CA THR A 191 -17.09 -2.96 -2.94
C THR A 191 -18.18 -2.38 -2.04
N TRP A 192 -18.74 -3.17 -1.12
CA TRP A 192 -19.72 -2.68 -0.14
C TRP A 192 -19.15 -1.57 0.75
N TYR A 193 -17.86 -1.62 1.08
CA TYR A 193 -17.21 -0.61 1.92
C TYR A 193 -17.13 0.71 1.16
N LEU A 194 -16.70 0.68 -0.11
CA LEU A 194 -16.71 1.87 -0.97
C LEU A 194 -18.11 2.46 -1.14
N ARG A 195 -19.13 1.62 -1.30
CA ARG A 195 -20.53 2.08 -1.40
C ARG A 195 -21.01 2.79 -0.13
N LYS A 196 -20.59 2.32 1.04
CA LYS A 196 -21.00 2.87 2.32
C LYS A 196 -20.20 4.11 2.72
N HIS A 197 -18.89 4.10 2.50
CA HIS A 197 -17.96 5.08 3.05
C HIS A 197 -17.39 6.04 1.99
N THR A 198 -17.51 5.72 0.71
CA THR A 198 -16.94 6.45 -0.45
C THR A 198 -15.41 6.42 -0.55
N TYR A 199 -14.71 5.69 0.33
CA TYR A 199 -13.26 5.52 0.29
C TYR A 199 -12.83 4.19 0.90
N PHE A 200 -11.60 3.75 0.64
CA PHE A 200 -10.93 2.68 1.36
C PHE A 200 -9.47 3.09 1.59
N PRO A 201 -9.01 3.18 2.85
CA PRO A 201 -7.64 3.57 3.17
C PRO A 201 -6.74 2.33 3.45
N SER A 202 -5.44 2.49 3.22
CA SER A 202 -4.42 1.47 3.50
C SER A 202 -3.19 2.14 4.13
N TYR A 203 -2.67 1.62 5.23
CA TYR A 203 -1.66 2.33 6.04
C TYR A 203 -0.82 1.42 6.95
N ASN A 204 -0.36 0.28 6.43
CA ASN A 204 0.54 -0.64 7.13
C ASN A 204 -0.06 -1.30 8.41
N VAL A 205 -1.39 -1.34 8.52
CA VAL A 205 -2.10 -2.10 9.57
C VAL A 205 -3.11 -2.99 8.86
N PRO A 206 -3.11 -4.32 9.10
CA PRO A 206 -4.07 -5.21 8.46
C PRO A 206 -5.51 -4.93 8.91
N TYR A 207 -6.45 -5.09 8.00
CA TYR A 207 -7.88 -4.90 8.15
C TYR A 207 -8.58 -6.18 8.61
N PHE A 208 -8.21 -7.34 8.07
CA PHE A 208 -8.93 -8.57 8.39
C PHE A 208 -8.54 -9.10 9.77
N LYS A 209 -9.54 -9.32 10.64
CA LYS A 209 -9.33 -9.79 12.02
C LYS A 209 -8.49 -11.07 12.12
N ASN A 210 -8.64 -11.99 11.17
CA ASN A 210 -7.81 -13.19 11.11
C ASN A 210 -6.32 -12.83 10.96
N ILE A 211 -6.02 -11.90 10.06
CA ILE A 211 -4.66 -11.44 9.79
C ILE A 211 -4.10 -10.65 10.97
N THR A 212 -4.86 -9.74 11.59
CA THR A 212 -4.39 -9.00 12.79
C THR A 212 -4.07 -9.95 13.96
N THR A 213 -4.85 -11.03 14.11
CA THR A 213 -4.63 -12.07 15.13
C THR A 213 -3.36 -12.87 14.82
N LEU A 214 -3.23 -13.41 13.60
CA LEU A 214 -2.11 -14.26 13.21
C LEU A 214 -0.78 -13.52 13.21
N SER A 215 -0.76 -12.30 12.67
CA SER A 215 0.43 -11.45 12.62
C SER A 215 0.84 -10.89 13.99
N GLY A 216 -0.03 -10.96 15.00
CA GLY A 216 0.24 -10.50 16.36
C GLY A 216 -0.07 -9.03 16.62
N TYR A 217 -0.70 -8.32 15.68
CA TYR A 217 -1.10 -6.91 15.84
C TYR A 217 -2.03 -6.70 17.05
N ASP A 218 -2.98 -7.60 17.30
CA ASP A 218 -3.91 -7.46 18.43
C ASP A 218 -3.17 -7.35 19.77
N LYS A 219 -2.27 -8.30 20.04
CA LYS A 219 -1.45 -8.32 21.27
C LYS A 219 -0.43 -7.18 21.32
N TYR A 220 0.07 -6.77 20.17
CA TYR A 220 1.04 -5.68 20.09
C TYR A 220 0.37 -4.33 20.37
N ALA A 221 -0.83 -4.11 19.85
CA ALA A 221 -1.65 -2.93 20.10
C ALA A 221 -2.07 -2.80 21.57
N GLU A 222 -2.33 -3.90 22.28
CA GLU A 222 -2.58 -3.87 23.74
C GLU A 222 -1.41 -3.27 24.53
N LYS A 223 -0.17 -3.48 24.06
CA LYS A 223 1.04 -3.00 24.72
C LYS A 223 1.47 -1.61 24.24
N MET A 224 1.36 -1.37 22.94
CA MET A 224 1.97 -0.22 22.27
C MET A 224 0.94 0.85 21.87
N GLY A 225 -0.35 0.58 22.05
CA GLY A 225 -1.44 1.52 21.84
C GLY A 225 -1.93 1.61 20.39
N ASP A 226 -2.64 2.71 20.13
CA ASP A 226 -3.50 2.88 18.96
C ASP A 226 -2.74 2.94 17.62
N TRP A 227 -1.42 3.14 17.62
CA TRP A 227 -0.59 3.12 16.42
C TRP A 227 -0.71 1.82 15.61
N PHE A 228 -1.07 0.73 16.28
CA PHE A 228 -1.21 -0.61 15.70
C PHE A 228 -2.67 -1.07 15.59
N ARG A 229 -3.64 -0.17 15.77
CA ARG A 229 -5.06 -0.47 15.59
C ARG A 229 -5.54 0.10 14.28
N TRP A 230 -6.28 -0.72 13.52
CA TRP A 230 -6.70 -0.35 12.18
C TRP A 230 -7.55 0.92 12.15
N ASP A 231 -8.43 1.12 13.13
CA ASP A 231 -9.36 2.25 13.23
C ASP A 231 -8.84 3.44 14.05
N ALA A 232 -7.67 3.32 14.70
CA ALA A 232 -7.17 4.33 15.63
C ALA A 232 -5.75 4.82 15.33
N ALA A 233 -5.01 4.17 14.42
CA ALA A 233 -3.68 4.63 14.01
C ALA A 233 -3.75 6.08 13.47
N PRO A 234 -2.70 6.91 13.63
CA PRO A 234 -2.70 8.30 13.18
C PRO A 234 -3.21 8.52 11.75
N ARG A 235 -2.73 7.69 10.81
CA ARG A 235 -3.15 7.75 9.41
C ARG A 235 -4.61 7.33 9.20
N ALA A 236 -5.11 6.37 9.98
CA ALA A 236 -6.53 6.00 9.94
C ALA A 236 -7.41 7.19 10.31
N ARG A 237 -7.06 7.90 11.40
CA ARG A 237 -7.77 9.09 11.87
C ARG A 237 -7.68 10.27 10.91
N ILE A 238 -6.52 10.52 10.32
CA ILE A 238 -6.36 11.57 9.30
C ILE A 238 -7.20 11.24 8.06
N PHE A 239 -7.17 9.98 7.57
CA PHE A 239 -8.02 9.58 6.46
C PHE A 239 -9.50 9.71 6.79
N GLU A 240 -9.96 9.21 7.96
CA GLU A 240 -11.33 9.34 8.43
C GLU A 240 -11.80 10.80 8.47
N ARG A 241 -10.96 11.72 8.99
CA ARG A 241 -11.28 13.15 9.06
C ARG A 241 -11.32 13.83 7.68
N ASP A 242 -10.35 13.52 6.81
CA ASP A 242 -10.05 14.36 5.65
C ASP A 242 -10.42 13.75 4.29
N HIS A 243 -10.78 12.46 4.21
CA HIS A 243 -11.08 11.83 2.91
C HIS A 243 -12.23 12.52 2.16
N SER A 244 -13.19 13.10 2.88
CA SER A 244 -14.35 13.80 2.30
C SER A 244 -13.98 15.10 1.60
N LYS A 245 -12.84 15.71 1.95
CA LYS A 245 -12.29 16.92 1.30
C LYS A 245 -11.72 16.62 -0.09
N VAL A 246 -11.51 15.34 -0.41
CA VAL A 246 -11.02 14.91 -1.71
C VAL A 246 -12.17 14.83 -2.71
N VAL A 247 -12.19 15.78 -3.64
CA VAL A 247 -13.21 15.89 -4.69
C VAL A 247 -12.63 15.80 -6.09
N ASP A 248 -11.31 15.98 -6.22
CA ASP A 248 -10.56 16.00 -7.48
C ASP A 248 -9.09 15.58 -7.23
N ILE A 249 -8.28 15.57 -8.29
CA ILE A 249 -6.85 15.21 -8.19
C ILE A 249 -6.06 16.21 -7.33
N ASP A 250 -6.40 17.49 -7.35
CA ASP A 250 -5.65 18.51 -6.60
C ASP A 250 -5.86 18.36 -5.09
N SER A 251 -7.10 18.18 -4.67
CA SER A 251 -7.46 17.87 -3.28
C SER A 251 -6.95 16.49 -2.85
N LEU A 252 -6.92 15.50 -3.74
CA LEU A 252 -6.27 14.21 -3.49
C LEU A 252 -4.76 14.37 -3.29
N THR A 253 -4.10 15.17 -4.14
CA THR A 253 -2.67 15.45 -4.05
C THR A 253 -2.35 16.11 -2.70
N LYS A 254 -3.16 17.09 -2.28
CA LYS A 254 -3.03 17.74 -0.97
C LYS A 254 -3.11 16.72 0.18
N LEU A 255 -4.09 15.82 0.16
CA LEU A 255 -4.24 14.80 1.22
C LEU A 255 -3.09 13.80 1.20
N MET A 256 -2.71 13.29 0.03
CA MET A 256 -1.69 12.24 -0.05
C MET A 256 -0.27 12.79 0.21
N ARG A 257 -0.05 14.11 0.05
CA ARG A 257 1.18 14.80 0.49
C ARG A 257 1.09 15.40 1.90
N TYR A 258 0.00 15.15 2.62
CA TYR A 258 -0.28 15.81 3.88
C TYR A 258 0.70 15.39 4.99
N ASN A 259 1.35 16.40 5.57
CA ASN A 259 2.11 16.31 6.81
C ASN A 259 2.17 17.68 7.48
N ASP A 260 1.33 17.88 8.49
CA ASP A 260 1.33 19.06 9.36
C ASP A 260 1.59 18.65 10.82
N TYR A 261 2.58 17.77 11.02
CA TYR A 261 2.78 17.03 12.27
C TYR A 261 2.94 17.87 13.54
N LYS A 262 3.32 19.14 13.43
CA LYS A 262 3.47 20.04 14.58
C LYS A 262 2.13 20.58 15.08
N HIS A 263 1.11 20.62 14.22
CA HIS A 263 -0.19 21.23 14.53
C HIS A 263 -1.33 20.21 14.51
N ASP A 264 -1.19 19.09 13.80
CA ASP A 264 -2.21 18.05 13.73
C ASP A 264 -2.31 17.28 15.07
N GLU A 265 -3.53 17.17 15.59
CA GLU A 265 -3.83 16.43 16.81
C GLU A 265 -3.50 14.93 16.71
N PHE A 266 -3.66 14.33 15.53
CA PHE A 266 -3.39 12.91 15.32
C PHE A 266 -1.90 12.61 15.16
N SER A 267 -1.07 13.64 14.98
CA SER A 267 0.38 13.49 14.95
C SER A 267 1.03 13.54 16.34
N ARG A 268 0.24 13.78 17.40
CA ARG A 268 0.72 13.83 18.78
C ARG A 268 1.08 12.45 19.31
N CYS A 269 2.10 12.41 20.17
CA CYS A 269 2.46 11.21 20.92
C CYS A 269 2.90 11.55 22.34
N ASN A 270 2.93 10.54 23.22
CA ASN A 270 3.58 10.65 24.52
C ASN A 270 5.10 10.56 24.34
N CYS A 271 5.67 11.61 23.77
CA CYS A 271 7.05 11.72 23.28
C CYS A 271 7.56 13.15 23.52
N THR A 272 8.85 13.38 23.34
CA THR A 272 9.46 14.71 23.44
C THR A 272 10.27 15.00 22.18
N PRO A 273 9.90 16.00 21.35
CA PRO A 273 8.70 16.84 21.44
C PRO A 273 7.40 16.01 21.29
N PRO A 274 6.21 16.52 21.70
CA PRO A 274 4.96 15.76 21.83
C PRO A 274 4.26 15.49 20.49
N TYR A 275 5.03 15.26 19.44
CA TYR A 275 4.57 14.95 18.10
C TYR A 275 5.62 14.11 17.36
N SER A 276 5.18 13.43 16.30
CA SER A 276 6.07 12.74 15.38
C SER A 276 5.72 13.04 13.93
N ALA A 277 6.73 13.42 13.15
CA ALA A 277 6.62 13.60 11.69
C ALA A 277 6.35 12.28 10.94
N GLU A 278 6.40 11.14 11.62
CA GLU A 278 6.02 9.82 11.10
C GLU A 278 4.52 9.54 11.23
N ALA A 279 3.80 10.36 11.99
CA ALA A 279 2.36 10.26 12.23
C ALA A 279 1.57 11.09 11.20
N ALA A 280 1.85 10.89 9.92
CA ALA A 280 1.26 11.66 8.82
C ALA A 280 1.01 10.79 7.58
N ILE A 281 0.19 11.25 6.63
CA ILE A 281 -0.08 10.51 5.38
C ILE A 281 1.18 10.39 4.53
N SER A 282 2.02 11.44 4.53
CA SER A 282 3.35 11.44 3.90
C SER A 282 4.42 11.73 4.97
N ALA A 283 5.01 10.68 5.56
CA ALA A 283 5.94 10.82 6.68
C ALA A 283 7.18 11.66 6.35
N ARG A 284 7.80 12.28 7.38
CA ARG A 284 9.03 13.07 7.27
C ARG A 284 9.95 12.83 8.48
N GLY A 285 10.44 11.61 8.62
CA GLY A 285 11.25 11.19 9.76
C GLY A 285 12.51 12.04 9.99
N ASP A 286 13.05 12.67 8.95
CA ASP A 286 14.18 13.61 9.04
C ASP A 286 13.87 14.89 9.83
N LEU A 287 12.59 15.28 9.92
CA LEU A 287 12.16 16.50 10.61
C LEU A 287 11.91 16.29 12.11
N ASN A 288 12.00 15.06 12.60
CA ASN A 288 12.02 14.77 14.02
C ASN A 288 13.41 15.13 14.60
N PRO A 289 13.52 15.73 15.80
CA PRO A 289 14.82 16.01 16.41
C PRO A 289 15.62 14.73 16.70
N PRO A 290 16.92 14.67 16.38
CA PRO A 290 17.78 13.52 16.69
C PRO A 290 17.87 13.18 18.19
N ASP A 291 17.73 14.18 19.05
CA ASP A 291 17.73 14.09 20.52
C ASP A 291 16.33 13.90 21.12
N GLY A 292 15.30 13.72 20.27
CA GLY A 292 13.94 13.49 20.72
C GLY A 292 13.76 12.12 21.38
N VAL A 293 12.85 12.05 22.35
CA VAL A 293 12.49 10.84 23.10
C VAL A 293 11.17 10.30 22.58
N TYR A 294 11.21 9.11 21.97
CA TYR A 294 10.05 8.50 21.32
C TYR A 294 9.76 7.11 21.92
N PRO A 295 8.48 6.73 22.10
CA PRO A 295 8.10 5.40 22.58
C PRO A 295 8.61 4.26 21.72
N LEU A 296 8.74 4.52 20.42
CA LEU A 296 9.17 3.56 19.41
C LEU A 296 10.25 4.20 18.52
N PRO A 297 11.35 3.48 18.21
CA PRO A 297 12.43 4.03 17.39
C PRO A 297 11.96 4.57 16.04
N PHE A 298 11.01 3.88 15.39
CA PHE A 298 10.50 4.29 14.08
C PHE A 298 9.68 5.59 14.10
N MET A 299 9.34 6.14 15.27
CA MET A 299 8.65 7.41 15.42
C MET A 299 9.62 8.60 15.50
N GLY A 300 10.92 8.35 15.64
CA GLY A 300 11.93 9.39 15.86
C GLY A 300 12.63 9.89 14.61
N HIS A 301 13.80 10.48 14.79
CA HIS A 301 14.66 10.94 13.70
C HIS A 301 15.20 9.76 12.89
N ARG A 302 14.98 9.76 11.58
CA ARG A 302 15.48 8.72 10.69
C ARG A 302 15.52 9.18 9.24
N ASN A 303 16.42 8.56 8.48
CA ASN A 303 16.42 8.65 7.02
C ASN A 303 15.25 7.83 6.47
N HIS A 304 14.05 8.40 6.53
CA HIS A 304 12.82 7.78 6.06
C HIS A 304 11.70 8.83 5.92
N GLY A 305 10.87 8.67 4.89
CA GLY A 305 9.69 9.52 4.70
C GLY A 305 8.99 9.21 3.39
N GLY A 306 7.92 9.96 3.09
CA GLY A 306 7.21 9.88 1.82
C GLY A 306 8.11 10.33 0.66
N LEU A 307 8.39 9.41 -0.26
CA LEU A 307 9.28 9.64 -1.39
C LEU A 307 8.53 10.19 -2.62
N ASP A 308 7.25 9.87 -2.72
CA ASP A 308 6.45 10.17 -3.90
C ASP A 308 4.95 10.28 -3.59
N TYR A 309 4.18 10.41 -4.67
CA TYR A 309 2.74 10.21 -4.71
C TYR A 309 2.42 9.79 -6.15
N LYS A 310 1.64 8.71 -6.31
CA LYS A 310 1.11 8.26 -7.59
C LYS A 310 -0.40 8.25 -7.56
N VAL A 311 -1.00 8.61 -8.67
CA VAL A 311 -2.45 8.51 -8.90
C VAL A 311 -2.71 8.14 -10.35
N ARG A 312 -3.77 7.36 -10.57
CA ARG A 312 -4.28 7.13 -11.92
C ARG A 312 -5.05 8.37 -12.38
N VAL A 313 -4.56 9.02 -13.43
CA VAL A 313 -5.25 10.17 -14.04
C VAL A 313 -6.40 9.67 -14.94
N PRO A 314 -7.60 10.28 -14.85
CA PRO A 314 -8.73 9.98 -15.74
C PRO A 314 -8.42 10.33 -17.19
N HIS A 315 -9.02 9.59 -18.13
CA HIS A 315 -8.83 9.83 -19.57
C HIS A 315 -9.34 11.23 -20.01
N ALA A 316 -10.31 11.81 -19.30
CA ALA A 316 -10.82 13.16 -19.56
C ALA A 316 -9.77 14.25 -19.28
N THR A 317 -8.96 14.10 -18.23
CA THR A 317 -7.91 15.05 -17.82
C THR A 317 -6.70 15.00 -18.77
N LEU A 318 -6.40 13.84 -19.35
CA LEU A 318 -5.32 13.69 -20.34
C LEU A 318 -5.51 14.58 -21.58
N LYS A 319 -6.76 14.85 -22.00
CA LYS A 319 -7.05 15.77 -23.13
C LYS A 319 -6.71 17.23 -22.85
N GLN A 320 -6.58 17.63 -21.58
CA GLN A 320 -6.14 18.98 -21.20
C GLN A 320 -4.62 19.08 -21.10
N ILE A 321 -3.94 17.99 -20.70
CA ILE A 321 -2.47 17.96 -20.52
C ILE A 321 -1.73 17.86 -21.87
N THR A 322 -2.31 17.21 -22.88
CA THR A 322 -1.71 17.08 -24.22
C THR A 322 -1.96 18.27 -25.15
N LYS A 323 -2.41 19.42 -24.62
CA LYS A 323 -2.53 20.69 -25.35
C LYS A 323 -1.32 21.62 -25.18
N ILE A 324 -0.15 21.06 -24.88
CA ILE A 324 1.14 21.78 -24.88
C ILE A 324 1.93 21.36 -26.12
#